data_AF-A0A7C9CVA7-F1
#
_entry.id   AF-A0A7C9CVA7-F1
#
_cell.length_a   1.000
_cell.length_b   1.000
_cell.length_c   1.000
_cell.angle_alpha   90.00
_cell.angle_beta   90.00
_cell.angle_gamma   90.00
#
_symmetry.space_group_name_H-M   'P 1'
#
loop_
_entity.id
_entity.type
_entity.pdbx_description
1 polymer ?
#
loop_
_entity_poly.entity_id
_entity_poly.type
_entity_poly.pdbx_seq_one_letter_code
_entity_poly.pdbx_strand_id
1 'polypeptide(L)'
;LLDHQTALFSKERNKRVFLRKKLKMEGKEEDVKLGANQFAERQPLGTAAQTKDYKEPPPAPLFEPEELKSWSFYRAGIAEFIATFLFLYITILTVMGVNRSPSKCASVGIQGIAWAFGGMIFALVYCTAGISGGHINPAVTFGLLLARKLSLTRAVFYMIMQCLGA
;
A
#
# COMPACT_ATOMS: atom_id res chain seq x y z
N LEU A 1 9.67 63.10 39.29
CA LEU A 1 9.44 61.84 40.05
C LEU A 1 8.44 60.89 39.38
N LEU A 2 7.40 61.37 38.68
CA LEU A 2 6.40 60.48 38.05
C LEU A 2 6.93 59.61 36.90
N ASP A 3 7.86 60.10 36.06
CA ASP A 3 8.36 59.33 34.89
C ASP A 3 9.24 58.12 35.25
N HIS A 4 9.97 58.21 36.36
CA HIS A 4 10.83 57.13 36.80
C HIS A 4 10.01 55.96 37.36
N GLN A 5 8.83 56.26 37.93
CA GLN A 5 7.93 55.28 38.51
C GLN A 5 7.11 54.54 37.43
N THR A 6 6.70 55.23 36.36
CA THR A 6 6.07 54.62 35.17
C THR A 6 7.04 53.73 34.39
N ALA A 7 8.31 54.13 34.25
CA ALA A 7 9.33 53.31 33.59
C ALA A 7 9.60 52.00 34.36
N LEU A 8 9.68 52.05 35.69
CA LEU A 8 9.82 50.85 36.52
C LEU A 8 8.58 49.94 36.43
N PHE A 9 7.37 50.52 36.40
CA PHE A 9 6.13 49.76 36.22
C PHE A 9 6.05 49.06 34.85
N SER A 10 6.57 49.70 33.79
CA SER A 10 6.65 49.12 32.45
C SER A 10 7.64 47.95 32.38
N LYS A 11 8.81 48.10 33.04
CA LYS A 11 9.84 47.06 33.12
C LYS A 11 9.37 45.85 33.92
N GLU A 12 8.63 46.07 35.01
CA GLU A 12 7.96 45.02 35.78
C GLU A 12 6.90 44.28 34.97
N ARG A 13 6.03 45.00 34.23
CA ARG A 13 5.03 44.37 33.36
C ARG A 13 5.68 43.50 32.29
N ASN A 14 6.74 43.97 31.63
CA ASN A 14 7.48 43.18 30.65
C ASN A 14 8.16 41.95 31.27
N LYS A 15 8.71 42.07 32.48
CA LYS A 15 9.24 40.90 33.21
C LYS A 15 8.14 39.88 33.53
N ARG A 16 6.97 40.31 33.98
CA ARG A 16 5.84 39.39 34.27
C ARG A 16 5.31 38.72 33.01
N VAL A 17 5.22 39.45 31.89
CA VAL A 17 4.82 38.89 30.59
C VAL A 17 5.86 37.89 30.07
N PHE A 18 7.15 38.20 30.25
CA PHE A 18 8.24 37.30 29.88
C PHE A 18 8.28 36.04 30.75
N LEU A 19 8.11 36.16 32.07
CA LEU A 19 8.00 35.00 32.97
C LEU A 19 6.77 34.14 32.64
N ARG A 20 5.61 34.75 32.35
CA ARG A 20 4.42 34.00 31.92
C ARG A 20 4.64 33.27 30.60
N LYS A 21 5.36 33.87 29.64
CA LYS A 21 5.77 33.19 28.41
C LYS A 21 6.73 32.05 28.71
N LYS A 22 7.73 32.25 29.57
CA LYS A 22 8.72 31.23 29.92
C LYS A 22 8.07 30.03 30.63
N LEU A 23 7.22 30.26 31.62
CA LEU A 23 6.46 29.21 32.30
C LEU A 23 5.50 28.48 31.35
N LYS A 24 4.89 29.19 30.40
CA LYS A 24 4.03 28.56 29.37
C LYS A 24 4.82 27.75 28.35
N MET A 25 6.10 28.09 28.12
CA MET A 25 7.00 27.33 27.25
C MET A 25 7.55 26.10 27.99
N GLU A 26 7.94 26.23 29.26
CA GLU A 26 8.37 25.10 30.09
C GLU A 26 7.23 24.09 30.31
N GLY A 27 6.01 24.56 30.61
CA GLY A 27 4.84 23.66 30.72
C GLY A 27 4.50 22.98 29.39
N LYS A 28 4.65 23.68 28.25
CA LYS A 28 4.43 23.07 26.93
C LYS A 28 5.54 22.08 26.56
N GLU A 29 6.76 22.29 27.05
CA GLU A 29 7.87 21.35 26.88
C GLU A 29 7.71 20.11 27.78
N GLU A 30 7.21 20.28 29.00
CA GLU A 30 6.84 19.16 29.88
C GLU A 30 5.62 18.38 29.33
N ASP A 31 4.59 19.05 28.83
CA ASP A 31 3.44 18.41 28.16
C ASP A 31 3.86 17.68 26.88
N VAL A 32 4.84 18.20 26.14
CA VAL A 32 5.43 17.54 24.96
C VAL A 32 6.27 16.34 25.38
N LYS A 33 7.05 16.43 26.46
CA LYS A 33 7.84 15.30 26.98
C LYS A 33 6.94 14.21 27.59
N LEU A 34 5.87 14.57 28.28
CA LEU A 34 4.85 13.66 28.79
C LEU A 34 4.07 13.00 27.63
N GLY A 35 3.66 13.79 26.63
CA GLY A 35 3.00 13.28 25.42
C GLY A 35 3.90 12.38 24.56
N ALA A 36 5.21 12.66 24.48
CA ALA A 36 6.16 11.80 23.78
C ALA A 36 6.40 10.46 24.49
N ASN A 37 6.30 10.42 25.82
CA ASN A 37 6.49 9.19 26.60
C ASN A 37 5.19 8.39 26.82
N GLN A 38 4.02 8.99 26.57
CA GLN A 38 2.71 8.33 26.72
C GLN A 38 2.29 7.52 25.48
N PHE A 39 2.94 7.75 24.34
CA PHE A 39 2.85 6.88 23.19
C PHE A 39 4.19 6.17 23.02
N ALA A 40 4.31 4.98 23.60
CA ALA A 40 5.35 4.05 23.20
C ALA A 40 5.33 3.95 21.67
N GLU A 41 6.45 4.35 21.06
CA GLU A 41 6.76 4.37 19.64
C GLU A 41 6.02 3.27 18.86
N ARG A 42 4.84 3.58 18.33
CA ARG A 42 4.15 2.70 17.38
C ARG A 42 4.77 2.93 16.01
N GLN A 43 5.92 2.27 15.86
CA GLN A 43 6.60 1.83 14.66
C GLN A 43 6.82 2.90 13.56
N PRO A 44 8.08 3.11 13.13
CA PRO A 44 8.33 3.83 11.89
C PRO A 44 7.54 3.17 10.75
N LEU A 45 6.99 4.01 9.87
CA LEU A 45 6.09 3.67 8.76
C LEU A 45 6.76 2.82 7.64
N GLY A 46 7.77 2.03 8.00
CA GLY A 46 8.48 1.05 7.17
C GLY A 46 8.83 -0.25 7.92
N THR A 47 8.31 -0.49 9.13
CA THR A 47 8.68 -1.68 9.95
C THR A 47 7.48 -2.43 10.56
N ALA A 48 6.25 -2.15 10.13
CA ALA A 48 5.06 -2.90 10.56
C ALA A 48 4.97 -4.35 10.02
N ALA A 49 6.06 -4.87 9.43
CA ALA A 49 6.24 -6.27 9.07
C ALA A 49 7.24 -7.02 9.97
N GLN A 50 7.72 -6.43 11.08
CA GLN A 50 8.80 -7.02 11.90
C GLN A 50 8.55 -6.91 13.41
N THR A 51 7.46 -7.51 13.92
CA THR A 51 7.36 -7.92 15.35
C THR A 51 6.65 -9.26 15.57
N LYS A 52 6.31 -9.98 14.49
CA LYS A 52 6.29 -11.44 14.57
C LYS A 52 7.70 -11.86 14.21
N ASP A 53 8.35 -12.67 15.03
CA ASP A 53 9.51 -13.43 14.58
C ASP A 53 9.10 -14.12 13.28
N TYR A 54 9.51 -13.54 12.15
CA TYR A 54 9.30 -14.13 10.83
C TYR A 54 10.29 -15.29 10.78
N LYS A 55 9.91 -16.38 11.43
CA LYS A 55 10.48 -17.67 11.14
C LYS A 55 10.16 -17.89 9.67
N GLU A 56 11.20 -17.91 8.84
CA GLU A 56 11.02 -18.16 7.42
C GLU A 56 10.12 -19.39 7.29
N PRO A 57 9.01 -19.31 6.54
CA PRO A 57 8.25 -20.51 6.27
C PRO A 57 9.25 -21.51 5.67
N PRO A 58 9.23 -22.78 6.11
CA PRO A 58 10.05 -23.80 5.48
C PRO A 58 9.83 -23.70 3.97
N PRO A 59 10.89 -23.82 3.15
CA PRO A 59 10.79 -23.69 1.71
C PRO A 59 9.62 -24.54 1.21
N ALA A 60 8.69 -23.90 0.49
CA ALA A 60 7.43 -24.52 0.09
C ALA A 60 7.73 -25.89 -0.52
N PRO A 61 7.16 -26.98 0.00
CA PRO A 61 7.37 -28.28 -0.61
C PRO A 61 6.90 -28.23 -2.06
N LEU A 62 7.70 -28.80 -2.96
CA LEU A 62 7.42 -28.73 -4.39
C LEU A 62 6.05 -29.34 -4.74
N PHE A 63 5.58 -30.28 -3.92
CA PHE A 63 4.31 -30.97 -4.06
C PHE A 63 3.57 -31.06 -2.73
N GLU A 64 2.46 -30.33 -2.61
CA GLU A 64 1.47 -30.48 -1.54
C GLU A 64 0.08 -30.72 -2.16
N PRO A 65 -0.29 -31.98 -2.43
CA PRO A 65 -1.62 -32.31 -2.97
C PRO A 65 -2.76 -31.99 -1.98
N GLU A 66 -2.46 -31.77 -0.70
CA GLU A 66 -3.44 -31.38 0.31
C GLU A 66 -3.98 -29.95 0.09
N GLU A 67 -3.21 -29.05 -0.53
CA GLU A 67 -3.68 -27.69 -0.84
C GLU A 67 -4.85 -27.68 -1.85
N LEU A 68 -4.90 -28.69 -2.74
CA LEU A 68 -5.93 -28.83 -3.77
C LEU A 68 -7.33 -29.05 -3.21
N LYS A 69 -7.44 -29.56 -1.98
CA LYS A 69 -8.72 -29.80 -1.30
C LYS A 69 -9.22 -28.57 -0.53
N SER A 70 -8.39 -27.54 -0.41
CA SER A 70 -8.74 -26.34 0.36
C SER A 70 -9.67 -25.42 -0.46
N TRP A 71 -10.76 -25.01 0.17
CA TRP A 71 -11.71 -24.05 -0.43
C TRP A 71 -11.05 -22.71 -0.79
N SER A 72 -10.01 -22.32 -0.07
CA SER A 72 -9.24 -21.10 -0.33
C SER A 72 -8.43 -21.19 -1.62
N PHE A 73 -7.93 -22.36 -2.00
CA PHE A 73 -7.18 -22.56 -3.25
C PHE A 73 -8.05 -22.32 -4.48
N TYR A 74 -9.28 -22.87 -4.48
CA TYR A 74 -10.22 -22.66 -5.58
C TYR A 74 -10.68 -21.20 -5.67
N ARG A 75 -10.95 -20.56 -4.52
CA ARG A 75 -11.26 -19.12 -4.46
C ARG A 75 -10.11 -18.26 -5.00
N ALA A 76 -8.87 -18.61 -4.70
CA ALA A 76 -7.71 -17.92 -5.20
C ALA A 76 -7.52 -18.10 -6.72
N GLY A 77 -7.74 -19.30 -7.26
CA GLY A 77 -7.73 -19.52 -8.70
C GLY A 77 -8.82 -18.75 -9.44
N ILE A 78 -10.04 -18.69 -8.90
CA ILE A 78 -11.12 -17.86 -9.46
C ILE A 78 -10.75 -16.38 -9.40
N ALA A 79 -10.14 -15.91 -8.31
CA ALA A 79 -9.71 -14.53 -8.18
C ALA A 79 -8.66 -14.17 -9.25
N GLU A 80 -7.67 -15.04 -9.48
CA GLU A 80 -6.68 -14.86 -10.55
C GLU A 80 -7.33 -14.83 -11.94
N PHE A 81 -8.25 -15.75 -12.22
CA PHE A 81 -9.01 -15.79 -13.48
C PHE A 81 -9.79 -14.49 -13.74
N ILE A 82 -10.61 -14.08 -12.77
CA ILE A 82 -11.43 -12.85 -12.89
C ILE A 82 -10.51 -11.63 -13.01
N ALA A 83 -9.41 -11.58 -12.28
CA ALA A 83 -8.47 -10.47 -12.37
C ALA A 83 -7.82 -10.38 -13.75
N THR A 84 -7.32 -11.49 -14.31
CA THR A 84 -6.76 -11.51 -15.67
C THR A 84 -7.80 -11.16 -16.73
N PHE A 85 -9.04 -11.65 -16.58
CA PHE A 85 -10.13 -11.34 -17.48
C PHE A 85 -10.48 -9.86 -17.48
N LEU A 86 -10.68 -9.26 -16.30
CA LEU A 86 -10.97 -7.84 -16.19
C LEU A 86 -9.80 -6.98 -16.66
N PHE A 87 -8.56 -7.41 -16.40
CA PHE A 87 -7.36 -6.72 -16.85
C PHE A 87 -7.32 -6.60 -18.38
N LEU A 88 -7.42 -7.73 -19.10
CA LEU A 88 -7.40 -7.70 -20.56
C LEU A 88 -8.67 -7.10 -21.15
N TYR A 89 -9.84 -7.37 -20.57
CA TYR A 89 -11.09 -6.79 -21.04
C TYR A 89 -11.02 -5.25 -21.08
N ILE A 90 -10.64 -4.61 -19.97
CA ILE A 90 -10.59 -3.14 -19.90
C ILE A 90 -9.46 -2.57 -20.75
N THR A 91 -8.27 -3.17 -20.72
CA THR A 91 -7.12 -2.65 -21.46
C THR A 91 -7.28 -2.80 -22.97
N ILE A 92 -7.71 -3.95 -23.46
CA ILE A 92 -7.97 -4.19 -24.89
C ILE A 92 -9.17 -3.36 -25.37
N LEU A 93 -10.23 -3.23 -24.57
CA LEU A 93 -11.37 -2.35 -24.89
C LEU A 93 -10.92 -0.90 -25.05
N THR A 94 -10.02 -0.42 -24.17
CA THR A 94 -9.46 0.93 -24.26
C THR A 94 -8.64 1.11 -25.54
N VAL A 95 -7.78 0.14 -25.88
CA VAL A 95 -6.97 0.16 -27.11
C VAL A 95 -7.84 0.15 -28.36
N MET A 96 -8.86 -0.72 -28.40
CA MET A 96 -9.80 -0.77 -29.52
C MET A 96 -10.62 0.51 -29.65
N GLY A 97 -11.05 1.11 -28.53
CA GLY A 97 -11.78 2.37 -28.50
C GLY A 97 -10.94 3.55 -29.02
N VAL A 98 -9.64 3.57 -28.70
CA VAL A 98 -8.71 4.55 -29.25
C VAL A 98 -8.49 4.34 -30.75
N ASN A 99 -8.29 3.09 -31.18
CA ASN A 99 -8.07 2.77 -32.60
C ASN A 99 -9.29 2.99 -33.48
N ARG A 100 -10.52 2.84 -32.95
CA ARG A 100 -11.76 3.10 -33.69
C ARG A 100 -12.20 4.56 -33.70
N SER A 101 -11.57 5.44 -32.92
CA SER A 101 -11.97 6.84 -32.87
C SER A 101 -11.65 7.56 -34.18
N PRO A 102 -12.59 8.34 -34.75
CA PRO A 102 -12.38 9.08 -36.00
C PRO A 102 -11.36 10.21 -35.87
N SER A 103 -11.05 10.66 -34.66
CA SER A 103 -9.96 11.61 -34.41
C SER A 103 -9.21 11.25 -33.13
N LYS A 104 -7.87 11.35 -33.18
CA LYS A 104 -7.00 11.07 -32.03
C LYS A 104 -7.19 12.08 -30.90
N CYS A 105 -7.63 13.31 -31.23
CA CYS A 105 -7.91 14.36 -30.26
C CYS A 105 -9.23 14.16 -29.48
N ALA A 106 -10.18 13.39 -30.02
CA ALA A 106 -11.44 13.07 -29.35
C ALA A 106 -11.36 11.79 -28.50
N SER A 107 -10.24 11.08 -28.55
CA SER A 107 -10.01 9.86 -27.78
C SER A 107 -9.08 10.12 -26.61
N VAL A 108 -9.08 9.21 -25.63
CA VAL A 108 -8.15 9.22 -24.49
C VAL A 108 -6.67 9.11 -24.93
N GLY A 109 -6.42 8.70 -26.19
CA GLY A 109 -5.09 8.65 -26.79
C GLY A 109 -4.16 7.65 -26.12
N ILE A 110 -2.87 7.74 -26.44
CA ILE A 110 -1.83 6.87 -25.87
C ILE A 110 -1.71 7.06 -24.35
N GLN A 111 -1.92 8.29 -23.87
CA GLN A 111 -1.91 8.60 -22.43
C GLN A 111 -3.00 7.83 -21.68
N GLY A 112 -4.21 7.73 -22.25
CA GLY A 112 -5.31 6.96 -21.68
C GLY A 112 -5.04 5.47 -21.66
N ILE A 113 -4.40 4.93 -22.70
CA ILE A 113 -3.97 3.53 -22.74
C ILE A 113 -2.98 3.26 -21.60
N ALA A 114 -1.97 4.12 -21.41
CA ALA A 114 -1.00 3.97 -20.33
C ALA A 114 -1.68 3.99 -18.94
N TRP A 115 -2.63 4.89 -18.72
CA TRP A 115 -3.42 4.94 -17.49
C TRP A 115 -4.32 3.72 -17.29
N ALA A 116 -4.91 3.17 -18.36
CA ALA A 116 -5.72 1.97 -18.28
C ALA A 116 -4.87 0.76 -17.86
N PHE A 117 -3.68 0.56 -18.44
CA PHE A 117 -2.78 -0.53 -18.07
C PHE A 117 -2.28 -0.38 -16.62
N GLY A 118 -1.74 0.78 -16.25
CA GLY A 118 -1.21 1.00 -14.90
C GLY A 118 -2.29 1.01 -13.82
N GLY A 119 -3.42 1.68 -14.10
CA GLY A 119 -4.54 1.80 -13.17
C GLY A 119 -5.24 0.46 -12.92
N MET A 120 -5.43 -0.36 -13.96
CA MET A 120 -6.02 -1.68 -13.79
C MET A 120 -5.12 -2.63 -13.01
N ILE A 121 -3.81 -2.65 -13.26
CA ILE A 121 -2.90 -3.46 -12.43
C ILE A 121 -2.95 -3.02 -10.98
N PHE A 122 -2.88 -1.72 -10.69
CA PHE A 122 -2.96 -1.20 -9.32
C PHE A 122 -4.26 -1.62 -8.62
N ALA A 123 -5.41 -1.43 -9.27
CA ALA A 123 -6.70 -1.77 -8.70
C ALA A 123 -6.86 -3.29 -8.49
N LEU A 124 -6.48 -4.10 -9.48
CA LEU A 124 -6.65 -5.55 -9.41
C LEU A 124 -5.71 -6.19 -8.40
N VAL A 125 -4.45 -5.75 -8.33
CA VAL A 125 -3.51 -6.22 -7.29
C VAL A 125 -4.03 -5.84 -5.91
N TYR A 126 -4.53 -4.62 -5.72
CA TYR A 126 -5.10 -4.20 -4.43
C TYR A 126 -6.27 -5.09 -3.99
N CYS A 127 -7.16 -5.44 -4.91
CA CYS A 127 -8.30 -6.32 -4.62
C CYS A 127 -7.92 -7.78 -4.40
N THR A 128 -6.92 -8.29 -5.14
CA THR A 128 -6.57 -9.72 -5.16
C THR A 128 -5.43 -10.09 -4.22
N ALA A 129 -4.65 -9.13 -3.72
CA ALA A 129 -3.55 -9.35 -2.78
C ALA A 129 -3.98 -10.14 -1.53
N GLY A 130 -5.19 -9.86 -1.00
CA GLY A 130 -5.73 -10.54 0.17
C GLY A 130 -6.32 -11.93 -0.10
N ILE A 131 -6.51 -12.32 -1.37
CA ILE A 131 -7.17 -13.58 -1.74
C ILE A 131 -6.19 -14.55 -2.39
N SER A 132 -5.53 -14.14 -3.48
CA SER A 132 -4.65 -15.01 -4.27
C SER A 132 -3.16 -14.68 -4.16
N GLY A 133 -2.83 -13.46 -3.70
CA GLY A 133 -1.49 -12.87 -3.80
C GLY A 133 -1.34 -11.90 -4.96
N GLY A 134 -2.35 -11.78 -5.83
CA GLY A 134 -2.41 -10.81 -6.91
C GLY A 134 -1.32 -10.97 -7.95
N HIS A 135 -1.13 -12.19 -8.46
CA HIS A 135 -0.07 -12.45 -9.44
C HIS A 135 -0.47 -11.93 -10.82
N ILE A 136 -1.70 -12.21 -11.26
CA ILE A 136 -2.37 -11.72 -12.50
C ILE A 136 -1.56 -12.01 -13.78
N ASN A 137 -0.44 -12.71 -13.67
CA ASN A 137 0.53 -12.85 -14.73
C ASN A 137 1.33 -14.15 -14.51
N PRO A 138 1.43 -15.01 -15.54
CA PRO A 138 2.19 -16.24 -15.45
C PRO A 138 3.67 -15.99 -15.20
N ALA A 139 4.26 -14.90 -15.71
CA ALA A 139 5.67 -14.55 -15.46
C ALA A 139 5.93 -14.18 -13.99
N VAL A 140 4.99 -13.46 -13.36
CA VAL A 140 5.07 -13.11 -11.92
C VAL A 140 4.93 -14.37 -11.06
N THR A 141 3.96 -15.22 -11.41
CA THR A 141 3.75 -16.52 -10.76
C THR A 141 4.99 -17.41 -10.86
N PHE A 142 5.65 -17.42 -12.02
CA PHE A 142 6.88 -18.16 -12.24
C PHE A 142 8.06 -17.59 -11.45
N GLY A 143 8.19 -16.26 -11.36
CA GLY A 143 9.21 -15.62 -10.51
C GLY A 143 9.07 -15.99 -9.04
N LEU A 144 7.84 -16.05 -8.52
CA LEU A 144 7.55 -16.47 -7.15
C LEU A 144 7.82 -17.97 -6.91
N LEU A 145 7.60 -18.80 -7.93
CA LEU A 145 7.99 -20.22 -7.92
C LEU A 145 9.53 -20.36 -7.81
N LEU A 146 10.29 -19.61 -8.61
CA LEU A 146 11.76 -19.62 -8.55
C LEU A 146 12.28 -19.11 -7.19
N ALA A 147 11.60 -18.15 -6.58
CA ALA A 147 11.89 -17.66 -5.24
C ALA A 147 11.50 -18.65 -4.12
N ARG A 148 10.96 -19.84 -4.46
CA ARG A 148 10.41 -20.84 -3.52
C ARG A 148 9.36 -20.27 -2.56
N LYS A 149 8.64 -19.23 -3.01
CA LYS A 149 7.53 -18.60 -2.27
C LYS A 149 6.16 -19.20 -2.63
N LEU A 150 6.11 -20.07 -3.64
CA LEU A 150 4.89 -20.71 -4.16
C LEU A 150 5.15 -22.18 -4.48
N SER A 151 4.19 -23.08 -4.21
CA SER A 151 4.27 -24.48 -4.59
C SER A 151 4.10 -24.66 -6.11
N LEU A 152 4.70 -25.71 -6.68
CA LEU A 152 4.66 -25.95 -8.14
C LEU A 152 3.24 -26.23 -8.61
N THR A 153 2.49 -27.03 -7.86
CA THR A 153 1.08 -27.33 -8.16
C THR A 153 0.22 -26.07 -8.21
N ARG A 154 0.39 -25.16 -7.24
CA ARG A 154 -0.34 -23.87 -7.20
C ARG A 154 0.09 -22.95 -8.35
N ALA A 155 1.39 -22.91 -8.65
CA ALA A 155 1.91 -22.13 -9.77
C ALA A 155 1.29 -22.53 -11.11
N VAL A 156 1.28 -23.84 -11.41
CA VAL A 156 0.70 -24.37 -12.64
C VAL A 156 -0.81 -24.11 -12.71
N PHE A 157 -1.54 -24.30 -11.61
CA PHE A 157 -2.97 -24.00 -11.56
C PHE A 157 -3.25 -22.52 -11.81
N TYR A 158 -2.51 -21.61 -11.19
CA TYR A 158 -2.65 -20.18 -11.42
C TYR A 158 -2.33 -19.80 -12.87
N MET A 159 -1.27 -20.35 -13.46
CA MET A 159 -0.93 -20.11 -14.87
C MET A 159 -2.06 -20.55 -15.80
N ILE A 160 -2.69 -21.71 -15.56
CA ILE A 160 -3.84 -22.17 -16.34
C ILE A 160 -5.02 -21.19 -16.20
N MET A 161 -5.37 -20.82 -14.96
CA MET A 161 -6.48 -19.89 -14.72
C MET A 161 -6.22 -18.50 -15.33
N GLN A 162 -4.98 -18.01 -15.27
CA GLN A 162 -4.56 -16.75 -15.88
C GLN A 162 -4.64 -16.80 -17.41
N CYS A 163 -4.20 -17.90 -18.02
CA CYS A 163 -4.30 -18.11 -19.48
C CYS A 163 -5.74 -18.31 -19.96
N LEU A 164 -6.64 -18.83 -19.11
CA LEU A 164 -8.07 -18.95 -19.44
C LEU A 164 -8.80 -17.61 -19.30
N GLY A 165 -8.35 -16.75 -18.37
CA GLY A 165 -8.93 -15.44 -18.16
C GLY A 165 -8.47 -14.40 -19.18
N ALA A 166 -7.24 -14.53 -19.68
CA ALA A 166 -6.69 -13.70 -20.76
C ALA A 166 -7.35 -13.97 -22.12
#